data_AF-A0A4Y2LHN9-F1
#
_entry.id   AF-A0A4Y2LHN9-F1
#
_cell.length_a   1.000
_cell.length_b   1.000
_cell.length_c   1.000
_cell.angle_alpha   90.00
_cell.angle_beta   90.00
_cell.angle_gamma   90.00
#
_symmetry.space_group_name_H-M   'P 1'
#
loop_
_entity.id
_entity.type
_entity.pdbx_description
1 polymer ?
#
loop_
_entity_poly.entity_id
_entity_poly.type
_entity_poly.pdbx_seq_one_letter_code
_entity_poly.pdbx_strand_id
1 'polypeptide(L)'
;MWVPHLIGLLPNGMAHLIVREPEEVIEDYEQVKQILMKRYKLSTEMFWQMFTKHSKNADGSWKDFMYELRTYFQEWIKGLEVENFEQLCDLIISDQMKRRVTTEVKEHFVYEWPIFKSLELLSEK
;
A
#
# COMPACT_ATOMS: atom_id res chain seq x y z
N MET A 1 7.51 12.79 23.27
CA MET A 1 7.22 11.52 22.55
C MET A 1 6.06 11.71 21.59
N TRP A 2 6.36 12.08 20.34
CA TRP A 2 5.37 12.25 19.26
C TRP A 2 5.02 10.91 18.59
N VAL A 3 5.88 9.90 18.75
CA VAL A 3 5.78 8.58 18.13
C VAL A 3 4.51 7.80 18.50
N PRO A 4 4.07 7.70 19.76
CA PRO A 4 2.84 6.98 20.09
C PRO A 4 1.59 7.59 19.42
N HIS A 5 1.60 8.92 19.23
CA HIS A 5 0.54 9.62 18.51
C HIS A 5 0.59 9.33 17.02
N LEU A 6 1.79 9.27 16.42
CA LEU A 6 1.98 8.87 15.02
C LEU A 6 1.50 7.43 14.79
N ILE A 7 1.87 6.51 15.68
CA ILE A 7 1.48 5.09 15.63
C ILE A 7 -0.05 4.94 15.62
N GLY A 8 -0.77 5.72 16.42
CA GLY A 8 -2.25 5.69 16.45
C GLY A 8 -2.94 6.22 15.19
N LEU A 9 -2.23 6.97 14.35
CA LEU A 9 -2.74 7.50 13.07
C LEU A 9 -2.36 6.63 11.88
N LEU A 10 -1.39 5.75 12.05
CA LEU A 10 -0.86 4.91 10.98
C LEU A 10 -1.66 3.60 10.87
N PRO A 11 -1.81 3.05 9.65
CA PRO A 11 -2.31 1.68 9.50
C PRO A 11 -1.48 0.70 10.34
N ASN A 12 -2.10 -0.35 10.91
CA ASN A 12 -1.42 -1.32 11.79
C ASN A 12 -0.08 -1.81 11.23
N GLY A 13 -0.02 -2.10 9.92
CA GLY A 13 1.21 -2.56 9.30
C GLY A 13 2.38 -1.56 9.35
N MET A 14 2.09 -0.27 9.44
CA MET A 14 3.07 0.82 9.52
C MET A 14 3.46 1.12 10.97
N ALA A 15 2.51 1.06 11.89
CA ALA A 15 2.76 1.13 13.32
C ALA A 15 3.80 0.07 13.75
N HIS A 16 3.63 -1.17 13.30
CA HIS A 16 4.55 -2.25 13.64
C HIS A 16 5.98 -2.05 13.09
N LEU A 17 6.17 -1.33 11.98
CA LEU A 17 7.52 -1.01 11.48
C LEU A 17 8.27 -0.11 12.45
N ILE A 18 7.61 0.95 12.92
CA ILE A 18 8.21 1.89 13.85
C ILE A 18 8.52 1.18 15.17
N VAL A 19 7.63 0.31 15.65
CA VAL A 19 7.82 -0.43 16.92
C VAL A 19 9.00 -1.41 16.89
N ARG A 20 9.49 -1.83 15.71
CA ARG A 20 10.63 -2.77 15.58
C ARG A 20 11.99 -2.09 15.44
N GLU A 21 12.03 -0.78 15.23
CA GLU A 21 13.28 -0.02 15.14
C GLU A 21 13.85 0.26 16.54
N PRO A 22 15.16 0.53 16.67
CA PRO A 22 15.74 0.92 17.95
C PRO A 22 15.24 2.31 18.38
N GLU A 23 15.17 2.58 19.69
CA GLU A 23 14.67 3.85 20.24
C GLU A 23 15.39 5.08 19.66
N GLU A 24 16.69 4.96 19.40
CA GLU A 24 17.54 5.98 18.78
C GLU A 24 17.05 6.42 17.38
N VAL A 25 16.48 5.48 16.62
CA VAL A 25 15.92 5.72 15.27
C VAL A 25 14.50 6.26 15.35
N ILE A 26 13.74 5.83 16.36
CA ILE A 26 12.34 6.21 16.57
C ILE A 26 12.23 7.64 17.12
N GLU A 27 13.21 8.10 17.90
CA GLU A 27 13.26 9.47 18.41
C GLU A 27 13.62 10.50 17.32
N ASP A 28 14.34 10.06 16.28
CA ASP A 28 14.70 10.88 15.12
C ASP A 28 13.56 10.91 14.08
N TYR A 29 12.87 12.05 14.03
CA TYR A 29 11.79 12.29 13.08
C TYR A 29 12.22 12.09 11.61
N GLU A 30 13.42 12.52 11.23
CA GLU A 30 13.85 12.41 9.84
C GLU A 30 14.13 10.96 9.48
N GLN A 31 14.65 10.15 10.41
CA GLN A 31 14.82 8.72 10.18
C GLN A 31 13.49 7.98 10.10
N VAL A 32 12.56 8.21 11.02
CA VAL A 32 11.20 7.64 10.93
C VAL A 32 10.53 8.06 9.62
N LYS A 33 10.64 9.33 9.23
CA LYS A 33 10.12 9.82 7.95
C LYS A 33 10.79 9.12 6.77
N GLN A 34 12.09 8.90 6.75
CA GLN A 34 12.78 8.15 5.69
C GLN A 34 12.38 6.68 5.64
N ILE A 35 12.14 6.03 6.79
CA ILE A 35 11.66 4.64 6.86
C ILE A 35 10.24 4.54 6.32
N LEU A 36 9.36 5.44 6.77
CA LEU A 36 8.01 5.58 6.24
C LEU A 36 8.07 5.88 4.74
N MET A 37 8.86 6.83 4.27
CA MET A 37 8.97 7.17 2.85
C MET A 37 9.58 6.05 2.00
N LYS A 38 10.57 5.29 2.51
CA LYS A 38 11.15 4.14 1.81
C LYS A 38 10.17 2.99 1.70
N ARG A 39 9.40 2.73 2.75
CA ARG A 39 8.38 1.67 2.82
C ARG A 39 7.12 2.04 2.05
N TYR A 40 6.67 3.28 2.18
CA TYR A 40 5.48 3.81 1.54
C TYR A 40 5.74 4.28 0.12
N LYS A 41 7.00 4.53 -0.26
CA LYS A 41 7.52 4.92 -1.60
C LYS A 41 6.49 5.61 -2.52
N LEU A 42 5.74 6.56 -1.95
CA LEU A 42 5.12 7.79 -2.46
C LEU A 42 4.56 7.91 -3.90
N SER A 43 4.17 6.85 -4.57
CA SER A 43 3.28 6.95 -5.74
C SER A 43 2.33 5.76 -5.77
N THR A 44 2.88 4.57 -5.82
CA THR A 44 2.20 3.35 -6.23
C THR A 44 1.09 2.87 -5.27
N GLU A 45 1.42 2.64 -4.00
CA GLU A 45 0.45 2.17 -2.99
C GLU A 45 -0.64 3.23 -2.74
N MET A 46 -0.28 4.52 -2.81
CA MET A 46 -1.23 5.61 -2.66
C MET A 46 -2.22 5.65 -3.83
N PHE A 47 -1.74 5.50 -5.07
CA PHE A 47 -2.61 5.37 -6.23
C PHE A 47 -3.49 4.12 -6.17
N TRP A 48 -2.99 3.00 -5.65
CA TRP A 48 -3.82 1.83 -5.37
C TRP A 48 -4.93 2.11 -4.35
N GLN A 49 -4.59 2.78 -3.24
CA GLN A 49 -5.58 3.14 -2.21
C GLN A 49 -6.61 4.12 -2.76
N MET A 50 -6.18 5.13 -3.53
CA MET A 50 -7.06 6.05 -4.23
C MET A 50 -7.96 5.25 -5.17
N PHE A 51 -7.43 4.43 -6.07
CA PHE A 51 -8.22 3.59 -6.96
C PHE A 51 -9.24 2.69 -6.22
N THR A 52 -8.85 2.09 -5.11
CA THR A 52 -9.66 1.10 -4.38
C THR A 52 -10.74 1.73 -3.50
N LYS A 53 -10.45 2.87 -2.87
CA LYS A 53 -11.34 3.55 -1.92
C LYS A 53 -12.10 4.71 -2.55
N HIS A 54 -11.76 5.11 -3.77
CA HIS A 54 -12.39 6.25 -4.43
C HIS A 54 -13.86 5.98 -4.70
N SER A 55 -14.68 6.95 -4.32
CA SER A 55 -16.11 6.98 -4.50
C SER A 55 -16.50 8.26 -5.23
N LYS A 56 -17.55 8.20 -6.05
CA LYS A 56 -18.03 9.36 -6.79
C LYS A 56 -18.38 10.49 -5.82
N ASN A 57 -17.79 11.67 -6.03
CA ASN A 57 -18.17 12.88 -5.31
C ASN A 57 -19.66 13.17 -5.53
N ALA A 58 -20.36 13.65 -4.49
CA ALA A 58 -21.80 13.93 -4.57
C ALA A 58 -22.13 14.88 -5.73
N ASP A 59 -21.34 15.94 -5.87
CA ASP A 59 -21.49 16.99 -6.88
C ASP A 59 -20.71 16.73 -8.18
N GLY A 60 -19.89 15.67 -8.22
CA GLY A 60 -19.05 15.33 -9.36
C GLY A 60 -19.80 14.54 -10.44
N SER A 61 -19.40 14.74 -11.70
CA SER A 61 -19.94 13.96 -12.82
C SER A 61 -19.34 12.55 -12.87
N TRP A 62 -20.05 11.61 -13.49
CA TRP A 62 -19.51 10.27 -13.75
C TRP A 62 -18.29 10.29 -14.68
N LYS A 63 -18.14 11.32 -15.52
CA LYS A 63 -16.97 11.47 -16.40
C LYS A 63 -15.72 11.82 -15.59
N ASP A 64 -15.84 12.70 -14.60
CA ASP A 64 -14.73 13.09 -13.73
C ASP A 64 -14.29 11.91 -12.88
N PHE A 65 -15.24 11.19 -12.28
CA PHE A 65 -14.96 9.96 -11.52
C PHE A 65 -14.23 8.89 -12.37
N MET A 66 -14.68 8.66 -13.60
CA MET A 66 -14.01 7.73 -14.51
C MET A 66 -12.58 8.20 -14.86
N TYR A 67 -12.39 9.51 -15.07
CA TYR A 67 -11.08 10.08 -15.36
C TYR A 67 -10.12 9.95 -14.17
N GLU A 68 -10.59 10.24 -12.96
CA GLU A 68 -9.84 10.09 -11.71
C GLU A 68 -9.46 8.62 -11.48
N LEU A 69 -10.41 7.68 -11.58
CA LEU A 69 -10.15 6.24 -11.49
C LEU A 69 -9.09 5.78 -12.48
N ARG A 70 -9.20 6.22 -13.74
CA ARG A 70 -8.24 5.85 -14.79
C ARG A 70 -6.85 6.38 -14.46
N THR A 71 -6.77 7.64 -14.04
CA THR A 71 -5.50 8.29 -13.66
C THR A 71 -4.83 7.54 -12.52
N TYR A 72 -5.58 7.21 -11.46
CA TYR A 72 -5.05 6.46 -10.32
C TYR A 72 -4.57 5.08 -10.75
N PHE A 73 -5.35 4.35 -11.55
CA PHE A 73 -4.94 3.04 -12.04
C PHE A 73 -3.66 3.10 -12.88
N GLN A 74 -3.55 4.08 -13.78
CA GLN A 74 -2.38 4.24 -14.64
C GLN A 74 -1.11 4.60 -13.86
N GLU A 75 -1.19 5.53 -12.91
CA GLU A 75 -0.03 5.85 -12.08
C GLU A 75 0.32 4.71 -11.11
N TRP A 76 -0.66 3.90 -10.69
CA TRP A 76 -0.42 2.69 -9.92
C TRP A 76 0.39 1.65 -10.72
N ILE A 77 -0.07 1.25 -11.91
CA ILE A 77 0.64 0.23 -12.70
C ILE A 77 2.01 0.74 -13.19
N LYS A 78 2.12 2.03 -13.49
CA LYS A 78 3.38 2.69 -13.85
C LYS A 78 4.37 2.71 -12.70
N GLY A 79 3.89 2.97 -11.48
CA GLY A 79 4.70 2.92 -10.27
C GLY A 79 5.14 1.50 -9.87
N LEU A 80 4.52 0.46 -10.42
CA LEU A 80 4.95 -0.94 -10.29
C LEU A 80 5.82 -1.42 -11.46
N GLU A 81 6.05 -0.58 -12.48
CA GLU A 81 6.77 -0.94 -13.69
C GLU A 81 6.13 -2.15 -14.40
N VAL A 82 4.80 -2.18 -14.49
CA VAL A 82 4.07 -3.22 -15.23
C VAL A 82 4.21 -2.95 -16.73
N GLU A 83 4.85 -3.86 -17.44
CA GLU A 83 5.21 -3.69 -18.86
C GLU A 83 4.32 -4.50 -19.80
N ASN A 84 3.68 -5.57 -19.32
CA ASN A 84 2.90 -6.47 -20.16
C ASN A 84 1.59 -6.94 -19.50
N PHE A 85 0.73 -7.56 -20.32
CA PHE A 85 -0.61 -7.99 -19.90
C PHE A 85 -0.56 -9.10 -18.83
N GLU A 86 0.40 -10.02 -18.91
CA GLU A 86 0.54 -11.09 -17.91
C GLU A 86 0.88 -10.52 -16.53
N GLN A 87 1.84 -9.59 -16.45
CA GLN A 87 2.17 -8.88 -15.21
C GLN A 87 0.98 -8.11 -14.65
N LEU A 88 0.12 -7.55 -15.51
CA LEU A 88 -1.12 -6.91 -15.09
C LEU A 88 -2.11 -7.93 -14.50
N CYS A 89 -2.29 -9.08 -15.13
CA CYS A 89 -3.12 -10.17 -14.63
C CYS A 89 -2.63 -10.64 -13.25
N ASP A 90 -1.33 -10.91 -13.11
CA ASP A 90 -0.72 -11.33 -11.85
C ASP A 90 -0.94 -10.29 -10.74
N LEU A 91 -0.81 -9.01 -11.07
CA LEU A 91 -1.07 -7.92 -10.14
C LEU A 91 -2.53 -7.91 -9.66
N ILE A 92 -3.49 -8.02 -10.58
CA ILE A 92 -4.92 -7.99 -10.24
C ILE A 92 -5.32 -9.23 -9.45
N ILE A 93 -4.84 -10.42 -9.83
CA ILE A 93 -5.13 -11.66 -9.10
C ILE A 93 -4.50 -11.60 -7.70
N SER A 94 -3.25 -11.14 -7.59
CA SER A 94 -2.59 -10.90 -6.31
C SER A 94 -3.41 -9.95 -5.45
N ASP A 95 -3.86 -8.81 -5.98
CA ASP A 95 -4.69 -7.86 -5.22
C ASP A 95 -5.99 -8.49 -4.72
N GLN A 96 -6.67 -9.27 -5.55
CA GLN A 96 -7.91 -9.96 -5.16
C GLN A 96 -7.67 -11.01 -4.08
N MET A 97 -6.58 -11.78 -4.16
CA MET A 97 -6.20 -12.73 -3.11
C MET A 97 -5.92 -11.96 -1.81
N LYS A 98 -5.10 -10.92 -1.90
CA LYS A 98 -4.73 -10.03 -0.77
C LYS A 98 -5.96 -9.46 -0.06
N ARG A 99 -7.03 -9.09 -0.78
CA ARG A 99 -8.30 -8.62 -0.17
C ARG A 99 -9.02 -9.70 0.63
N ARG A 100 -8.97 -10.96 0.19
CA ARG A 100 -9.68 -12.11 0.80
C ARG A 100 -8.94 -12.72 1.99
N VAL A 101 -7.67 -12.41 2.19
CA VAL A 101 -6.90 -12.85 3.37
C VAL A 101 -7.43 -12.18 4.64
N THR A 102 -7.58 -12.96 5.71
CA THR A 102 -8.06 -12.48 7.03
C THR A 102 -7.06 -11.52 7.68
N THR A 103 -7.55 -10.69 8.61
CA THR A 103 -6.73 -9.65 9.27
C THR A 103 -5.56 -10.26 10.05
N GLU A 104 -5.74 -11.42 10.68
CA GLU A 104 -4.71 -12.13 11.44
C GLU A 104 -3.51 -12.56 10.57
N VAL A 105 -3.78 -13.00 9.34
CA VAL A 105 -2.75 -13.41 8.38
C VAL A 105 -2.06 -12.18 7.77
N LYS A 106 -2.81 -11.11 7.51
CA LYS A 106 -2.26 -9.82 7.08
C LYS A 106 -1.28 -9.25 8.09
N GLU A 107 -1.59 -9.34 9.39
CA GLU A 107 -0.75 -8.85 10.49
C GLU A 107 0.55 -9.65 10.64
N HIS A 108 0.53 -10.95 10.38
CA HIS A 108 1.74 -11.79 10.37
C HIS A 108 2.68 -11.47 9.19
N PHE A 109 2.14 -11.15 8.02
CA PHE A 109 2.91 -10.95 6.79
C PHE A 109 3.05 -9.48 6.36
N VAL A 110 2.73 -8.53 7.22
CA VAL A 110 2.89 -7.07 6.99
C VAL A 110 4.25 -6.73 6.38
N TYR A 111 5.30 -7.43 6.83
CA TYR A 111 6.66 -7.15 6.42
C TYR A 111 6.99 -7.66 5.01
N GLU A 112 6.30 -8.70 4.57
CA GLU A 112 6.53 -9.41 3.31
C GLU A 112 5.52 -9.01 2.23
N TRP A 113 4.35 -8.47 2.62
CA TRP A 113 3.25 -8.05 1.74
C TRP A 113 3.65 -7.18 0.53
N PRO A 114 4.53 -6.18 0.69
CA PRO A 114 5.00 -5.34 -0.42
C PRO A 114 5.99 -6.05 -1.35
N ILE A 115 6.57 -7.17 -0.90
CA ILE A 115 7.56 -7.97 -1.63
C ILE A 115 6.86 -9.03 -2.49
N PHE A 116 5.65 -9.45 -2.13
CA PHE A 116 4.79 -10.28 -2.97
C PHE A 116 4.33 -9.49 -4.21
N LYS A 117 5.23 -9.41 -5.20
CA LYS A 117 4.98 -8.94 -6.57
C LYS A 117 4.45 -10.03 -7.49
N SER A 118 4.51 -11.30 -7.08
CA SER A 118 4.17 -12.47 -7.91
C SER A 118 3.29 -13.46 -7.16
N LEU A 119 2.36 -14.06 -7.91
CA LEU A 119 1.37 -15.06 -7.49
C LEU A 119 2.00 -16.28 -6.82
N GLU A 120 3.20 -16.68 -7.28
CA GLU A 120 3.86 -17.92 -6.88
C GLU A 120 4.13 -17.97 -5.37
N LEU A 121 4.63 -16.87 -4.81
CA LEU A 121 4.96 -16.75 -3.39
C LEU A 121 3.71 -16.73 -2.48
N LEU A 122 2.54 -16.32 -2.98
CA LEU A 122 1.28 -16.32 -2.21
C LEU A 122 0.56 -17.68 -2.26
N SER A 123 0.80 -18.49 -3.30
CA SER A 123 0.14 -19.79 -3.45
C SER A 123 0.70 -20.88 -2.53
N GLU A 124 1.92 -20.70 -2.01
CA GLU A 124 2.63 -21.67 -1.18
C GLU A 124 2.46 -21.46 0.34
N LYS A 125 1.79 -20.37 0.76
CA LYS A 125 1.55 -20.02 2.17
C LYS A 125 0.07 -20.10 2.53
#